data_AF-A0A1J3IZ18-F1
#
_entry.id   AF-A0A1J3IZ18-F1
#
_cell.length_a   1.000
_cell.length_b   1.000
_cell.length_c   1.000
_cell.angle_alpha   90.00
_cell.angle_beta   90.00
_cell.angle_gamma   90.00
#
_symmetry.space_group_name_H-M   'P 1'
#
loop_
_entity.id
_entity.type
_entity.pdbx_description
1 polymer ?
#
loop_
_entity_poly.entity_id
_entity_poly.type
_entity_poly.pdbx_seq_one_letter_code
_entity_poly.pdbx_strand_id
1 'polypeptide(L)'
;LLLSFALSVSCDVVELTDENFASSIKEGNWLVKFFAPWCGHCKRLAPTWEELGKEDTSGVKIGKVDCTIHKNACNSQEIRG
;
A
#
# COMPACT_ATOMS: atom_id res chain seq x y z
N LEU A 1 -0.54 1.88 -36.27
CA LEU A 1 -1.15 2.74 -35.23
C LEU A 1 -1.04 2.02 -33.89
N LEU A 2 0.20 1.84 -33.41
CA LEU A 2 0.49 1.15 -32.16
C LEU A 2 0.42 2.20 -31.06
N LEU A 3 -0.61 2.13 -30.24
CA LEU A 3 -0.84 3.07 -29.14
C LEU A 3 0.29 2.92 -28.11
N SER A 4 1.30 3.77 -28.28
CA SER A 4 2.30 4.13 -27.30
C SER A 4 1.60 4.74 -26.08
N PHE A 5 1.18 3.89 -25.16
CA PHE A 5 0.80 4.30 -23.82
C PHE A 5 1.43 3.32 -22.81
N ALA A 6 2.76 3.21 -22.86
CA ALA A 6 3.51 2.91 -21.65
C ALA A 6 3.50 4.19 -20.79
N LEU A 7 2.35 4.47 -20.15
CA LEU A 7 2.28 5.41 -19.04
C LEU A 7 3.07 4.76 -17.90
N SER A 8 4.25 5.31 -17.65
CA SER A 8 5.04 5.18 -16.43
C SER A 8 4.29 4.55 -15.26
N VAL A 9 4.54 3.26 -15.02
CA VAL A 9 4.16 2.56 -13.79
C VAL A 9 4.86 3.26 -12.64
N SER A 10 4.10 3.93 -11.78
CA SER A 10 4.62 4.53 -10.55
C SER A 10 5.04 3.41 -9.59
N CYS A 11 6.33 3.09 -9.65
CA CYS A 11 7.11 2.14 -8.84
C CYS A 11 7.25 2.53 -7.36
N ASP A 12 6.20 3.04 -6.73
CA ASP A 12 6.26 3.49 -5.34
C ASP A 12 5.11 2.92 -4.52
N VAL A 13 5.39 2.65 -3.26
CA VAL A 13 4.39 2.21 -2.28
C VAL A 13 3.38 3.33 -2.08
N VAL A 14 2.11 3.05 -2.36
CA VAL A 14 1.02 4.01 -2.22
C VAL A 14 0.68 4.20 -0.74
N GLU A 15 0.66 5.45 -0.29
CA GLU A 15 0.17 5.79 1.04
C GLU A 15 -1.35 5.82 1.04
N LEU A 16 -1.93 4.91 1.82
CA LEU A 16 -3.37 4.80 2.00
C LEU A 16 -3.76 5.41 3.35
N THR A 17 -4.82 6.20 3.32
CA THR A 17 -5.31 7.00 4.44
C THR A 17 -6.79 6.72 4.69
N ASP A 18 -7.33 7.25 5.78
CA ASP A 18 -8.76 7.14 6.08
C ASP A 18 -9.64 7.73 4.97
N GLU A 19 -9.14 8.72 4.22
CA GLU A 19 -9.87 9.39 3.13
C GLU A 19 -9.89 8.58 1.83
N ASN A 20 -8.80 7.88 1.50
CA ASN A 20 -8.64 7.24 0.19
C ASN A 20 -8.78 5.70 0.21
N PHE A 21 -8.60 5.06 1.38
CA PHE A 21 -8.46 3.61 1.48
C PHE A 21 -9.66 2.88 0.85
N ALA A 22 -10.88 3.22 1.26
CA ALA A 22 -12.09 2.55 0.83
C ALA A 22 -12.38 2.70 -0.67
N SER A 23 -11.98 3.80 -1.30
CA SER A 23 -12.07 3.97 -2.76
C SER A 23 -10.97 3.22 -3.48
N SER A 24 -9.73 3.29 -2.99
CA SER A 24 -8.57 2.70 -3.64
C SER A 24 -8.65 1.18 -3.71
N ILE A 25 -9.05 0.51 -2.62
CA ILE A 25 -9.06 -0.95 -2.56
C ILE A 25 -10.21 -1.62 -3.34
N LYS A 26 -11.19 -0.84 -3.82
CA LYS A 26 -12.27 -1.37 -4.67
C LYS A 26 -11.80 -1.73 -6.08
N GLU A 27 -10.65 -1.19 -6.49
CA GLU A 27 -10.16 -1.30 -7.86
C GLU A 27 -8.80 -1.99 -7.93
N GLY A 28 -8.80 -3.17 -8.57
CA GLY A 28 -7.61 -3.99 -8.78
C GLY A 28 -7.20 -4.77 -7.53
N ASN A 29 -6.06 -5.44 -7.62
CA ASN A 29 -5.51 -6.23 -6.53
C ASN A 29 -4.54 -5.38 -5.71
N TRP A 30 -4.61 -5.50 -4.40
CA TRP A 30 -3.78 -4.73 -3.47
C TRP A 30 -3.09 -5.65 -2.48
N LEU A 31 -1.82 -5.36 -2.22
CA LEU A 31 -1.08 -5.86 -1.06
C LEU A 31 -0.77 -4.68 -0.16
N VAL A 32 -1.39 -4.63 1.03
CA VAL A 32 -1.34 -3.48 1.93
C VAL A 32 -0.64 -3.84 3.23
N LYS A 33 0.35 -3.02 3.61
CA LYS A 33 1.00 -3.09 4.92
C LYS A 33 0.31 -2.14 5.89
N PHE A 34 -0.42 -2.71 6.84
CA PHE A 34 -0.91 -2.00 8.01
C PHE A 34 0.21 -1.98 9.06
N PHE A 35 0.59 -0.81 9.56
CA PHE A 35 1.73 -0.70 10.47
C PHE A 35 1.57 0.38 11.53
N ALA A 36 2.46 0.34 12.51
CA ALA A 36 2.75 1.46 13.40
C ALA A 36 4.24 1.79 13.34
N PRO A 37 4.65 3.07 13.34
CA PRO A 37 6.05 3.48 13.13
C PRO A 37 6.98 3.04 14.27
N TRP A 38 6.43 2.83 15.46
CA TRP A 38 7.17 2.34 16.62
C TRP A 38 7.30 0.81 16.68
N CYS A 39 6.53 0.06 15.87
CA CYS A 39 6.55 -1.40 15.90
C CYS A 39 7.86 -1.96 15.31
N GLY A 40 8.60 -2.72 16.12
CA GLY A 40 9.88 -3.30 15.71
C GLY A 40 9.77 -4.25 14.50
N HIS A 41 8.70 -5.05 14.43
CA HIS A 41 8.43 -5.94 13.28
C HIS A 41 8.19 -5.15 12.00
N CYS A 42 7.34 -4.12 12.08
CA CYS A 42 7.02 -3.27 10.93
C CYS A 42 8.23 -2.52 10.39
N LYS A 43 9.11 -2.04 11.28
CA LYS A 43 10.36 -1.37 10.89
C LYS A 43 11.30 -2.31 10.14
N ARG A 44 11.44 -3.56 10.59
CA ARG A 44 12.27 -4.57 9.87
C ARG A 44 11.72 -4.90 8.49
N LEU A 45 10.39 -4.92 8.33
CA LEU A 45 9.74 -5.16 7.05
C LEU A 45 9.76 -3.94 6.11
N ALA A 46 9.95 -2.72 6.64
CA ALA A 46 9.89 -1.49 5.86
C ALA A 46 10.80 -1.48 4.62
N PRO A 47 12.11 -1.77 4.69
CA PRO A 47 12.96 -1.73 3.50
C PRO A 47 12.50 -2.69 2.41
N THR A 48 12.13 -3.92 2.76
CA THR A 48 11.61 -4.92 1.80
C THR A 48 10.28 -4.48 1.19
N TRP A 49 9.43 -3.78 1.95
CA TRP A 49 8.17 -3.27 1.43
C TRP A 49 8.36 -2.16 0.40
N GLU A 50 9.32 -1.26 0.65
CA GLU A 50 9.69 -0.19 -0.30
C GLU A 50 10.41 -0.74 -1.54
N GLU A 51 11.16 -1.83 -1.40
CA GLU A 51 11.74 -2.56 -2.53
C GLU A 51 10.65 -3.23 -3.38
N LEU A 52 9.70 -3.91 -2.74
CA LEU A 52 8.57 -4.55 -3.42
C LEU A 52 7.70 -3.54 -4.19
N GLY A 53 7.53 -2.31 -3.68
CA GLY A 53 6.81 -1.25 -4.38
C GLY A 53 7.43 -0.85 -5.72
N LYS A 54 8.70 -1.17 -5.94
CA LYS A 54 9.45 -0.87 -7.18
C LYS A 54 9.44 -2.03 -8.18
N GLU A 55 8.98 -3.21 -7.78
CA GLU A 55 8.96 -4.38 -8.64
C GLU A 55 7.73 -4.40 -9.54
N ASP A 56 7.82 -5.07 -10.69
CA ASP A 56 6.64 -5.40 -11.49
C ASP A 56 5.88 -6.54 -10.83
N THR A 57 4.86 -6.17 -10.08
CA THR A 57 3.99 -7.07 -9.32
C THR A 57 2.83 -7.63 -10.16
N SER A 58 2.92 -7.59 -11.50
CA SER A 58 1.93 -8.16 -12.42
C SER A 58 0.50 -7.67 -12.14
N GLY A 59 0.35 -6.37 -11.89
CA GLY A 59 -0.94 -5.72 -11.65
C GLY A 59 -1.41 -5.70 -10.19
N VAL A 60 -0.58 -6.09 -9.22
CA VAL A 60 -0.87 -5.94 -7.78
C VAL A 60 -0.29 -4.64 -7.23
N LYS A 61 -1.13 -3.72 -6.77
CA LYS A 61 -0.68 -2.44 -6.20
C LYS A 61 -0.14 -2.64 -4.78
N ILE A 62 0.98 -2.01 -4.45
CA ILE A 62 1.59 -2.08 -3.12
C ILE A 62 1.21 -0.83 -2.34
N GLY A 63 0.59 -1.01 -1.17
CA GLY A 63 0.13 0.07 -0.31
C GLY A 63 0.65 -0.03 1.12
N LYS A 64 0.58 1.08 1.86
CA LYS A 64 0.83 1.10 3.31
C LYS A 64 -0.15 2.03 4.02
N VAL A 65 -0.51 1.69 5.25
CA VAL A 65 -1.40 2.48 6.13
C VAL A 65 -0.75 2.57 7.51
N ASP A 66 -0.53 3.79 8.00
CA ASP A 66 -0.13 4.02 9.40
C ASP A 66 -1.37 4.00 10.31
N CYS A 67 -1.56 2.89 11.03
CA CYS A 67 -2.70 2.69 11.93
C CYS A 67 -2.67 3.56 13.20
N THR A 68 -1.60 4.32 13.45
CA THR A 68 -1.56 5.26 14.56
C THR A 68 -2.35 6.53 14.28
N ILE A 69 -2.46 6.91 13.00
CA ILE A 69 -3.15 8.12 12.54
C ILE A 69 -4.35 7.81 11.63
N HIS A 70 -4.34 6.69 10.89
CA HIS A 70 -5.44 6.25 10.02
C HIS A 70 -6.18 5.07 10.64
N LYS A 71 -6.88 5.35 11.74
CA LYS A 71 -7.53 4.32 12.56
C LYS A 71 -8.73 3.71 11.86
N ASN A 72 -9.47 4.47 11.06
CA ASN A 72 -10.70 3.97 10.44
C ASN A 72 -10.38 2.94 9.37
N ALA A 73 -9.38 3.21 8.53
CA ALA A 73 -8.87 2.27 7.53
C ALA A 73 -8.49 0.94 8.19
N CYS A 74 -7.68 0.96 9.25
CA CYS A 74 -7.23 -0.25 9.93
C CYS A 74 -8.35 -0.99 10.68
N ASN A 75 -9.20 -0.27 11.42
CA ASN A 75 -10.28 -0.88 12.20
C ASN A 75 -11.34 -1.53 11.30
N SER A 76 -11.60 -0.96 10.12
CA SER A 76 -12.55 -1.51 9.14
C SER A 76 -12.10 -2.89 8.61
N GLN A 77 -10.80 -3.17 8.67
CA GLN A 77 -10.19 -4.44 8.29
C GLN A 77 -9.81 -5.29 9.51
N GLU A 78 -10.32 -4.94 10.69
CA GLU A 78 -10.11 -5.65 11.96
C GLU A 78 -8.63 -5.84 12.35
N ILE A 79 -7.75 -4.92 11.95
CA ILE A 79 -6.32 -4.98 12.29
C ILE A 79 -6.13 -4.69 13.79
N ARG A 80 -5.45 -5.60 14.50
CA ARG A 80 -5.21 -5.51 15.96
C ARG A 80 -3.73 -5.50 16.37
N GLY A 81 -2.80 -5.84 15.48
CA GLY A 81 -1.35 -5.88 15.74
C GLY A 81 -0.57 -6.59 14.65
#